data_AF-A0A955YTR9-F1
#
_entry.id   AF-A0A955YTR9-F1
#
_cell.length_a   1.000
_cell.length_b   1.000
_cell.length_c   1.000
_cell.angle_alpha   90.00
_cell.angle_beta   90.00
_cell.angle_gamma   90.00
#
_symmetry.space_group_name_H-M   'P 1'
#
loop_
_entity.id
_entity.type
_entity.pdbx_description
1 polymer ?
#
loop_
_entity_poly.entity_id
_entity_poly.type
_entity_poly.pdbx_seq_one_letter_code
_entity_poly.pdbx_strand_id
1 'polypeptide(L)'
;RDARALGAARVLAIGPKTADELRERGVHPEFVPDDSTAEGVLAALDGVLHAGARVLLPRAEVAREVLPDTLRSAGVLVDVVTAYQTLGPDAATCGALRAALSDAEDEDGVPPVDTIAFTSSSTVRNLMDALTAEGLDARTTLTSRTLLSIGPITSATLRSVGLEPTLE
;
A
#
# COMPACT_ATOMS: atom_id res chain seq x y z
N ARG A 1 -17.87 11.00 14.05
CA ARG A 1 -18.89 11.46 13.08
C ARG A 1 -19.61 10.23 12.54
N ASP A 2 -20.89 10.36 12.22
CA ASP A 2 -21.82 9.28 11.87
C ASP A 2 -21.94 9.11 10.34
N ALA A 3 -22.16 7.90 9.82
CA ALA A 3 -22.27 7.61 8.38
C ALA A 3 -23.43 8.37 7.70
N ARG A 4 -24.47 8.76 8.44
CA ARG A 4 -25.56 9.63 7.97
C ARG A 4 -25.06 10.97 7.44
N ALA A 5 -23.85 11.41 7.84
CA ALA A 5 -23.22 12.61 7.30
C ALA A 5 -22.89 12.52 5.80
N LEU A 6 -22.85 11.30 5.23
CA LEU A 6 -22.67 11.10 3.78
C LEU A 6 -23.92 11.47 2.97
N GLY A 7 -25.10 11.54 3.62
CA GLY A 7 -26.35 11.98 2.98
C GLY A 7 -26.69 11.18 1.72
N ALA A 8 -26.88 11.88 0.60
CA ALA A 8 -27.20 11.29 -0.71
C ALA A 8 -25.97 10.97 -1.56
N ALA A 9 -24.77 10.95 -0.98
CA ALA A 9 -23.56 10.60 -1.72
C ALA A 9 -23.62 9.15 -2.20
N ARG A 10 -23.26 8.94 -3.47
CA ARG A 10 -23.04 7.61 -4.04
C ARG A 10 -21.63 7.16 -3.74
N VAL A 11 -21.47 5.92 -3.31
CA VAL A 11 -20.19 5.40 -2.83
C VAL A 11 -19.66 4.36 -3.80
N LEU A 12 -18.41 4.55 -4.22
CA LEU A 12 -17.62 3.56 -4.95
C LEU A 12 -16.50 3.04 -4.04
N ALA A 13 -16.31 1.73 -4.02
CA ALA A 13 -15.13 1.10 -3.44
C ALA A 13 -14.21 0.64 -4.57
N ILE A 14 -12.92 0.99 -4.52
CA ILE A 14 -11.94 0.65 -5.59
C ILE A 14 -11.77 -0.87 -5.76
N GLY A 15 -12.00 -1.66 -4.71
CA GLY A 15 -11.88 -3.11 -4.78
C GLY A 15 -12.68 -3.83 -3.71
N PRO A 16 -12.76 -5.17 -3.80
CA PRO A 16 -13.66 -5.99 -3.00
C PRO A 16 -13.40 -5.88 -1.50
N LYS A 17 -12.13 -5.91 -1.06
CA LYS A 17 -11.78 -5.76 0.36
C LYS A 17 -12.23 -4.43 0.95
N THR A 18 -12.09 -3.34 0.20
CA THR A 18 -12.59 -2.03 0.63
C THR A 18 -14.11 -2.01 0.67
N ALA A 19 -14.77 -2.68 -0.27
CA ALA A 19 -16.23 -2.78 -0.29
C ALA A 19 -16.75 -3.55 0.93
N ASP A 20 -16.09 -4.64 1.31
CA ASP A 20 -16.46 -5.44 2.47
C ASP A 20 -16.30 -4.66 3.78
N GLU A 21 -15.17 -3.98 3.97
CA GLU A 21 -14.94 -3.11 5.14
C GLU A 21 -15.97 -1.97 5.25
N LEU A 22 -16.40 -1.40 4.12
CA LEU A 22 -17.45 -0.38 4.11
C LEU A 22 -18.80 -0.97 4.55
N ARG A 23 -19.14 -2.17 4.06
CA ARG A 23 -20.41 -2.85 4.40
C ARG A 23 -20.48 -3.20 5.88
N GLU A 24 -19.38 -3.66 6.47
CA GLU A 24 -19.30 -3.93 7.92
C GLU A 24 -19.59 -2.68 8.76
N ARG A 25 -19.33 -1.49 8.20
CA ARG A 25 -19.59 -0.18 8.83
C ARG A 25 -20.94 0.43 8.43
N GLY A 26 -21.80 -0.34 7.75
CA GLY A 26 -23.13 0.10 7.32
C GLY A 26 -23.14 1.02 6.10
N VAL A 27 -22.03 1.16 5.38
CA VAL A 27 -21.95 1.89 4.12
C VAL A 27 -21.93 0.86 2.98
N HIS A 28 -22.96 0.85 2.15
CA HIS A 28 -23.04 -0.09 1.02
C HIS A 28 -22.59 0.61 -0.27
N PRO A 29 -21.40 0.30 -0.81
CA PRO A 29 -20.97 0.86 -2.08
C PRO A 29 -21.92 0.43 -3.19
N GLU A 30 -22.34 1.38 -4.00
CA GLU A 30 -23.15 1.14 -5.20
C GLU A 30 -22.27 0.59 -6.33
N PHE A 31 -20.98 0.93 -6.31
CA PHE A 31 -20.02 0.55 -7.35
C PHE A 31 -18.80 -0.14 -6.74
N VAL A 32 -18.39 -1.23 -7.39
CA VAL A 32 -17.11 -1.89 -7.18
C VAL A 32 -16.61 -2.29 -8.58
N PRO A 33 -15.52 -1.71 -9.10
CA PRO A 33 -15.05 -2.05 -10.44
C PRO A 33 -14.41 -3.44 -10.45
N ASP A 34 -14.50 -4.13 -11.59
CA ASP A 34 -13.84 -5.44 -11.78
C ASP A 34 -12.31 -5.32 -11.78
N ASP A 35 -11.78 -4.18 -12.23
CA ASP A 35 -10.37 -3.83 -12.19
C ASP A 35 -10.16 -2.57 -11.33
N SER A 36 -9.24 -2.63 -10.37
CA SER A 36 -8.91 -1.52 -9.46
C SER A 36 -8.02 -0.44 -10.09
N THR A 37 -7.93 -0.40 -11.43
CA THR A 37 -7.24 0.64 -12.20
C THR A 37 -8.07 1.93 -12.32
N ALA A 38 -7.45 3.01 -12.80
CA ALA A 38 -8.17 4.27 -13.01
C ALA A 38 -9.24 4.13 -14.10
N GLU A 39 -8.92 3.36 -15.13
CA GLU A 39 -9.79 3.01 -16.25
C GLU A 39 -10.97 2.16 -15.78
N GLY A 40 -10.73 1.16 -14.93
CA GLY A 40 -11.79 0.35 -14.34
C GLY A 40 -12.77 1.16 -13.49
N VAL A 41 -12.26 2.14 -12.72
CA VAL A 41 -13.10 3.06 -11.94
C VAL A 41 -13.97 3.93 -12.86
N LEU A 42 -13.42 4.48 -13.95
CA LEU A 42 -14.21 5.26 -14.92
C LEU A 42 -15.31 4.42 -15.55
N ALA A 43 -14.99 3.19 -15.97
CA ALA A 43 -15.96 2.28 -16.57
C ALA A 43 -17.10 1.94 -15.59
N ALA A 44 -16.78 1.71 -14.32
CA ALA A 44 -17.80 1.45 -13.29
C ALA A 44 -18.70 2.67 -12.99
N LEU A 45 -18.24 3.87 -13.34
CA LEU A 45 -18.98 5.12 -13.15
C LEU A 45 -19.54 5.69 -14.46
N ASP A 46 -19.56 4.91 -15.53
CA ASP A 46 -20.15 5.32 -16.80
C ASP A 46 -21.65 5.61 -16.63
N GLY A 47 -22.14 6.66 -17.29
CA GLY A 47 -23.51 7.18 -17.11
C GLY A 47 -23.80 7.82 -15.74
N VAL A 48 -22.88 7.74 -14.77
CA VAL A 48 -22.96 8.42 -13.47
C VAL A 48 -22.18 9.72 -13.50
N LEU A 49 -20.94 9.66 -13.97
CA LEU A 49 -20.08 10.83 -14.10
C LEU A 49 -20.50 11.68 -15.29
N HIS A 50 -20.46 12.99 -15.08
CA HIS A 50 -20.67 14.01 -16.10
C HIS A 50 -19.81 15.22 -15.76
N ALA A 51 -19.56 16.08 -16.76
CA ALA A 51 -18.82 17.31 -16.53
C ALA A 51 -19.52 18.17 -15.45
N GLY A 52 -18.74 18.65 -14.48
CA GLY A 52 -19.24 19.36 -13.30
C GLY A 52 -19.66 18.49 -12.12
N ALA A 53 -19.71 17.15 -12.28
CA ALA A 53 -19.92 16.24 -11.15
C ALA A 53 -18.82 16.42 -10.10
N ARG A 54 -19.15 16.19 -8.83
CA ARG A 54 -18.23 16.33 -7.71
C ARG A 54 -17.85 14.97 -7.15
N VAL A 55 -16.55 14.72 -7.04
CA VAL A 55 -16.01 13.49 -6.46
C VAL A 55 -15.11 13.86 -5.28
N LEU A 56 -15.38 13.26 -4.13
CA LEU A 56 -14.47 13.26 -2.99
C LEU A 56 -13.65 11.97 -3.04
N LEU A 57 -12.32 12.09 -3.04
CA LEU A 57 -11.40 10.96 -3.11
C LEU A 57 -10.49 10.93 -1.87
N PRO A 58 -10.88 10.22 -0.79
CA PRO A 58 -10.01 9.93 0.33
C PRO A 58 -8.93 8.93 -0.09
N ARG A 59 -7.65 9.25 0.13
CA ARG A 59 -6.52 8.40 -0.26
C ARG A 59 -5.31 8.53 0.66
N ALA A 60 -4.35 7.64 0.52
CA ALA A 60 -3.03 7.79 1.14
C ALA A 60 -2.34 9.07 0.66
N GLU A 61 -1.54 9.70 1.52
CA GLU A 61 -0.74 10.89 1.21
C GLU A 61 0.14 10.69 -0.03
N VAL A 62 0.81 9.53 -0.12
CA VAL A 62 1.62 9.16 -1.28
C VAL A 62 0.86 8.14 -2.10
N ALA A 63 0.23 8.58 -3.19
CA ALA A 63 -0.40 7.68 -4.14
C ALA A 63 -0.47 8.31 -5.54
N ARG A 64 -0.66 7.48 -6.58
CA ARG A 64 -0.54 7.89 -7.99
C ARG A 64 -1.61 8.90 -8.43
N GLU A 65 -1.24 9.96 -9.14
CA GLU A 65 -2.21 10.98 -9.60
C GLU A 65 -3.07 10.57 -10.80
N VAL A 66 -2.83 9.38 -11.37
CA VAL A 66 -3.53 8.88 -12.57
C VAL A 66 -5.05 8.96 -12.44
N LEU A 67 -5.65 8.46 -11.36
CA LEU A 67 -7.12 8.49 -11.20
C LEU A 67 -7.67 9.92 -11.04
N PRO A 68 -7.17 10.76 -10.09
CA PRO A 68 -7.60 12.16 -10.00
C PRO A 68 -7.49 12.92 -11.33
N ASP A 69 -6.37 12.77 -12.04
CA ASP A 69 -6.11 13.51 -13.27
C ASP A 69 -7.02 13.04 -14.42
N THR A 70 -7.25 11.74 -14.52
CA THR A 70 -8.18 11.17 -15.48
C THR A 70 -9.62 11.64 -15.23
N LEU A 71 -10.08 11.66 -13.97
CA LEU A 71 -11.40 12.20 -13.61
C LEU A 71 -11.52 13.70 -13.94
N ARG A 72 -10.50 14.50 -13.59
CA ARG A 72 -10.45 15.93 -13.92
C ARG A 72 -10.47 16.17 -15.43
N SER A 73 -9.77 15.35 -16.20
CA SER A 73 -9.75 15.40 -17.67
C SER A 73 -11.12 15.10 -18.28
N ALA A 74 -11.95 14.31 -17.60
CA ALA A 74 -13.36 14.10 -17.96
C ALA A 74 -14.31 15.24 -17.52
N GLY A 75 -13.77 16.35 -16.99
CA GLY A 75 -14.54 17.51 -16.54
C GLY A 75 -15.14 17.37 -15.14
N VAL A 76 -14.72 16.37 -14.37
CA VAL A 76 -15.18 16.15 -12.98
C VAL A 76 -14.41 17.04 -12.01
N LEU A 77 -15.11 17.62 -11.03
CA LEU A 77 -14.51 18.36 -9.93
C LEU A 77 -14.07 17.37 -8.84
N VAL A 78 -12.76 17.17 -8.68
CA VAL A 78 -12.21 16.17 -7.75
C VAL A 78 -11.57 16.84 -6.54
N ASP A 79 -12.17 16.63 -5.38
CA ASP A 79 -11.63 16.99 -4.06
C ASP A 79 -10.81 15.80 -3.53
N VAL A 80 -9.48 15.90 -3.54
CA VAL A 80 -8.60 14.86 -2.99
C VAL A 80 -8.34 15.14 -1.50
N VAL A 81 -8.59 14.15 -0.65
CA VAL A 81 -8.33 14.24 0.79
C VAL A 81 -7.27 13.22 1.18
N THR A 82 -6.18 13.70 1.76
CA THR A 82 -5.20 12.84 2.44
C THR A 82 -5.85 12.27 3.69
N ALA A 83 -6.25 11.00 3.63
CA ALA A 83 -6.96 10.31 4.70
C ALA A 83 -5.99 9.65 5.70
N TYR A 84 -4.84 9.19 5.20
CA TYR A 84 -3.80 8.57 6.02
C TYR A 84 -2.43 8.72 5.34
N GLN A 85 -1.38 8.49 6.10
CA GLN A 85 -0.01 8.41 5.62
C GLN A 85 0.58 7.06 6.02
N THR A 86 1.44 6.51 5.18
CA THR A 86 2.23 5.32 5.52
C THR A 86 3.53 5.80 6.15
N LEU A 87 3.74 5.44 7.41
CA LEU A 87 4.98 5.73 8.14
C LEU A 87 5.90 4.52 8.10
N GLY A 88 7.21 4.78 8.25
CA GLY A 88 8.18 3.74 8.54
C GLY A 88 7.95 3.10 9.92
N PRO A 89 8.63 1.99 10.22
CA PRO A 89 8.59 1.38 11.54
C PRO A 89 9.07 2.36 12.62
N ASP A 90 8.49 2.25 13.82
CA ASP A 90 8.98 2.97 14.99
C ASP A 90 10.26 2.35 15.56
N ALA A 91 10.91 3.02 16.51
CA ALA A 91 12.17 2.55 17.09
C ALA A 91 12.07 1.16 17.74
N ALA A 92 10.92 0.84 18.36
CA ALA A 92 10.70 -0.48 18.94
C ALA A 92 10.66 -1.57 17.86
N THR A 93 9.98 -1.29 16.75
CA THR A 93 9.92 -2.18 15.59
C THR A 93 11.28 -2.32 14.93
N CYS A 94 12.06 -1.24 14.79
CA CYS A 94 13.43 -1.29 14.26
C CYS A 94 14.32 -2.20 15.11
N GLY A 95 14.29 -2.06 16.44
CA GLY A 95 15.02 -2.93 17.36
C GLY A 95 14.60 -4.40 17.26
N ALA A 96 13.30 -4.67 17.13
CA ALA A 96 12.78 -6.02 16.92
C ALA A 96 13.23 -6.63 15.58
N LEU A 97 13.23 -5.84 14.50
CA LEU A 97 13.74 -6.26 13.19
C LEU A 97 15.24 -6.58 13.24
N ARG A 98 16.03 -5.74 13.92
CA ARG A 98 17.45 -5.99 14.16
C ARG A 98 17.68 -7.31 14.91
N ALA A 99 16.91 -7.56 15.96
CA ALA A 99 17.02 -8.80 16.74
C ALA A 99 16.65 -10.02 15.89
N ALA A 100 15.54 -9.96 15.17
CA ALA A 100 15.05 -11.06 14.33
C ALA A 100 15.98 -11.39 13.14
N LEU A 101 16.73 -10.39 12.65
CA LEU A 101 17.68 -10.54 11.54
C LEU A 101 19.12 -10.74 12.01
N SER A 102 19.35 -10.88 13.31
CA SER A 102 20.61 -11.37 13.86
C SER A 102 20.94 -12.76 13.30
N ASP A 103 22.21 -13.12 13.25
CA ASP A 103 22.63 -14.50 12.89
C ASP A 103 22.63 -15.44 14.11
N ALA A 104 22.29 -14.93 15.29
CA ALA A 104 22.20 -15.71 16.52
C ALA A 104 20.79 -16.30 16.72
N GLU A 105 20.74 -17.49 17.33
CA GLU A 105 19.52 -18.01 17.93
C GLU A 105 19.07 -17.09 19.07
N ASP A 106 17.75 -16.93 19.23
CA ASP A 106 17.21 -16.18 20.38
C ASP A 106 17.24 -17.01 21.68
N GLU A 107 16.78 -16.40 22.78
CA GLU A 107 16.80 -17.03 24.11
C GLU A 107 15.91 -18.28 24.19
N ASP A 108 14.94 -18.43 23.28
CA ASP A 108 14.03 -19.56 23.18
C ASP A 108 14.51 -20.63 22.18
N GLY A 109 15.71 -20.44 21.60
CA GLY A 109 16.31 -21.34 20.61
C GLY A 109 15.67 -21.26 19.23
N VAL A 110 14.97 -20.17 18.91
CA VAL A 110 14.42 -19.92 17.58
C VAL A 110 15.57 -19.56 16.64
N PRO A 111 15.72 -20.24 15.50
CA PRO A 111 16.76 -19.92 14.54
C PRO A 111 16.54 -18.54 13.91
N PRO A 112 17.61 -17.91 13.44
CA PRO A 112 17.53 -16.58 12.81
C PRO A 112 16.67 -16.61 11.55
N VAL A 113 15.98 -15.50 11.25
CA VAL A 113 15.08 -15.40 10.08
C VAL A 113 15.85 -15.60 8.78
N ASP A 114 15.67 -16.75 8.12
CA ASP A 114 16.38 -17.08 6.88
C ASP A 114 15.68 -16.59 5.60
N THR A 115 14.40 -16.22 5.69
CA THR A 115 13.54 -15.92 4.55
C THR A 115 12.67 -14.70 4.81
N ILE A 116 12.62 -13.78 3.84
CA ILE A 116 11.90 -12.51 3.95
C ILE A 116 11.03 -12.33 2.72
N ALA A 117 9.73 -12.08 2.92
CA ALA A 117 8.79 -11.82 1.84
C ALA A 117 8.42 -10.32 1.75
N PHE A 118 8.56 -9.75 0.56
CA PHE A 118 8.21 -8.37 0.26
C PHE A 118 6.93 -8.28 -0.55
N THR A 119 5.91 -7.68 0.05
CA THR A 119 4.58 -7.52 -0.55
C THR A 119 4.38 -6.18 -1.25
N SER A 120 5.38 -5.28 -1.21
CA SER A 120 5.38 -4.04 -1.96
C SER A 120 6.75 -3.40 -2.02
N SER A 121 6.93 -2.43 -2.93
CA SER A 121 8.15 -1.61 -2.98
C SER A 121 8.41 -0.81 -1.70
N SER A 122 7.36 -0.40 -0.96
CA SER A 122 7.55 0.37 0.28
C SER A 122 8.07 -0.51 1.42
N THR A 123 7.72 -1.80 1.47
CA THR A 123 8.27 -2.70 2.49
C THR A 123 9.77 -2.93 2.30
N VAL A 124 10.25 -2.97 1.05
CA VAL A 124 11.69 -3.02 0.74
C VAL A 124 12.40 -1.78 1.28
N ARG A 125 11.94 -0.58 0.90
CA ARG A 125 12.58 0.67 1.31
C ARG A 125 12.54 0.86 2.83
N ASN A 126 11.39 0.63 3.44
CA ASN A 126 11.23 0.79 4.89
C ASN A 126 12.15 -0.16 5.67
N LEU A 127 12.34 -1.40 5.22
CA LEU A 127 13.27 -2.33 5.87
C LEU A 127 14.72 -1.87 5.73
N MET A 128 15.13 -1.41 4.55
CA MET A 128 16.47 -0.87 4.31
C MET A 128 16.76 0.33 5.22
N ASP A 129 15.81 1.26 5.32
CA ASP A 129 15.92 2.45 6.16
C ASP A 129 15.98 2.07 7.65
N ALA A 130 15.13 1.14 8.08
CA ALA A 130 15.09 0.65 9.47
C ALA A 130 16.43 0.02 9.89
N LEU A 131 16.99 -0.86 9.08
CA LEU A 131 18.28 -1.49 9.37
C LEU A 131 19.43 -0.49 9.37
N THR A 132 19.40 0.48 8.44
CA THR A 132 20.41 1.54 8.37
C THR A 132 20.33 2.45 9.60
N ALA A 133 19.12 2.79 10.07
CA ALA A 133 18.90 3.57 11.28
C ALA A 133 19.44 2.86 12.55
N GLU A 134 19.40 1.53 12.56
CA GLU A 134 20.02 0.68 13.59
C GLU A 134 21.54 0.49 13.41
N GLY A 135 22.15 1.16 12.43
CA GLY A 135 23.59 1.11 12.16
C GLY A 135 24.08 -0.19 11.49
N LEU A 136 23.18 -0.94 10.84
CA LEU A 136 23.51 -2.15 10.09
C LEU A 136 23.71 -1.86 8.60
N ASP A 137 24.58 -2.64 7.95
CA ASP A 137 24.60 -2.70 6.49
C ASP A 137 23.45 -3.56 6.01
N ALA A 138 22.32 -2.91 5.72
CA ALA A 138 21.10 -3.57 5.29
C ALA A 138 21.32 -4.51 4.09
N ARG A 139 22.22 -4.17 3.15
CA ARG A 139 22.46 -5.04 1.99
C ARG A 139 23.16 -6.31 2.41
N THR A 140 24.21 -6.22 3.20
CA THR A 140 24.93 -7.40 3.69
C THR A 140 24.01 -8.28 4.54
N THR A 141 23.24 -7.67 5.46
CA THR A 141 22.29 -8.39 6.33
C THR A 141 21.22 -9.15 5.52
N LEU A 142 20.74 -8.57 4.41
CA LEU A 142 19.67 -9.18 3.62
C LEU A 142 20.20 -10.14 2.54
N THR A 143 21.44 -9.97 2.05
CA THR A 143 22.03 -10.83 1.02
C THR A 143 22.23 -12.28 1.49
N SER A 144 22.39 -12.50 2.80
CA SER A 144 22.50 -13.85 3.38
C SER A 144 21.15 -14.57 3.49
N ARG A 145 20.04 -13.92 3.14
CA ARG A 145 18.67 -14.43 3.31
C ARG A 145 18.02 -14.75 1.98
N THR A 146 17.02 -15.62 2.00
CA THR A 146 16.11 -15.86 0.88
C THR A 146 15.14 -14.69 0.78
N LEU A 147 15.11 -14.00 -0.37
CA LEU A 147 14.26 -12.84 -0.59
C LEU A 147 13.14 -13.20 -1.55
N LEU A 148 11.89 -13.17 -1.08
CA LEU A 148 10.70 -13.42 -1.88
C LEU A 148 10.05 -12.09 -2.26
N SER A 149 9.73 -11.92 -3.53
CA SER A 149 8.99 -10.75 -4.04
C SER A 149 7.58 -11.18 -4.43
N ILE A 150 6.59 -10.31 -4.27
CA ILE A 150 5.21 -10.58 -4.72
C ILE A 150 5.01 -10.31 -6.23
N GLY A 151 5.98 -9.66 -6.89
CA GLY A 151 5.82 -9.31 -8.29
C GLY A 151 6.85 -8.31 -8.83
N PRO A 152 6.76 -7.98 -10.13
CA PRO A 152 7.85 -7.35 -10.88
C PRO A 152 8.21 -5.94 -10.40
N ILE A 153 7.24 -5.19 -9.88
CA ILE A 153 7.47 -3.84 -9.35
C ILE A 153 8.30 -3.90 -8.05
N THR A 154 7.98 -4.85 -7.18
CA THR A 154 8.72 -5.08 -5.93
C THR A 154 10.13 -5.62 -6.24
N SER A 155 10.24 -6.56 -7.18
CA SER A 155 11.54 -7.09 -7.65
C SER A 155 12.44 -6.01 -8.24
N ALA A 156 11.89 -5.11 -9.05
CA ALA A 156 12.62 -3.95 -9.56
C ALA A 156 13.12 -3.04 -8.43
N THR A 157 12.35 -2.92 -7.34
CA THR A 157 12.76 -2.14 -6.17
C THR A 157 13.91 -2.80 -5.40
N LEU A 158 13.86 -4.12 -5.18
CA LEU A 158 14.97 -4.89 -4.60
C LEU A 158 16.26 -4.67 -5.40
N ARG A 159 16.19 -4.82 -6.73
CA ARG A 159 17.35 -4.61 -7.62
C ARG A 159 17.89 -3.20 -7.54
N SER A 160 17.01 -2.19 -7.44
CA SER A 160 17.43 -0.79 -7.34
C SER A 160 18.23 -0.49 -6.07
N VAL A 161 18.05 -1.28 -5.00
CA VAL A 161 18.81 -1.18 -3.76
C VAL A 161 19.96 -2.20 -3.69
N GLY A 162 20.27 -2.88 -4.80
CA GLY A 162 21.39 -3.81 -4.89
C GLY A 162 21.12 -5.20 -4.31
N LEU A 163 19.85 -5.60 -4.19
CA LEU A 163 19.42 -6.94 -3.76
C LEU A 163 18.76 -7.69 -4.93
N GLU A 164 18.97 -8.99 -5.04
CA GLU A 164 18.30 -9.82 -6.04
C GLU A 164 17.26 -10.71 -5.35
N PRO A 165 15.98 -10.69 -5.76
CA PRO A 165 15.00 -11.64 -5.24
C PRO A 165 15.39 -13.07 -5.61
N THR A 166 15.31 -13.98 -4.66
CA THR A 166 15.48 -15.42 -4.88
C THR A 166 14.30 -15.99 -5.67
N LEU A 167 13.09 -15.49 -5.42
CA LEU A 167 11.86 -15.86 -6.12
C LEU A 167 10.91 -14.66 -6.22
N GLU A 168 10.16 -14.61 -7.32
CA GLU A 168 9.04 -13.70 -7.57
C GLU A 168 7.73 -14.47 -7.72
#